data_AF-A0A142EL12-F1
#
_entry.id   AF-A0A142EL12-F1
#
_cell.length_a   1.000
_cell.length_b   1.000
_cell.length_c   1.000
_cell.angle_alpha   90.00
_cell.angle_beta   90.00
_cell.angle_gamma   90.00
#
_symmetry.space_group_name_H-M   'P 1'
#
loop_
_entity.id
_entity.type
_entity.pdbx_description
1 polymer ?
#
loop_
_entity_poly.entity_id
_entity_poly.type
_entity_poly.pdbx_seq_one_letter_code
_entity_poly.pdbx_strand_id
1 'polypeptide(L)'
;MLTFIFGLWLSLLQSDSLDSFKLQKLISERDQLHEEWKTSETKKTGIFGNRTKKDMVETNEWLIRIIQKDNQIMDELRMQGTIDKVTISQEREDYKSITMKLEREVQILKRVILEKDEEISARLSERRIFEWSSLILFLISAGLGWWIYRIKKASAG
;
A
#
# COMPACT_ATOMS: atom_id res chain seq x y z
N MET A 1 -32.96 1.27 5.60
CA MET A 1 -31.72 1.74 6.25
C MET A 1 -30.48 1.10 5.64
N LEU A 2 -30.38 -0.24 5.59
CA LEU A 2 -29.24 -0.95 4.96
C LEU A 2 -29.04 -0.66 3.46
N THR A 3 -30.14 -0.52 2.71
CA THR A 3 -30.11 -0.15 1.28
C THR A 3 -29.64 1.30 1.03
N PHE A 4 -29.98 2.21 1.95
CA PHE A 4 -29.52 3.59 1.91
C PHE A 4 -28.02 3.70 2.20
N ILE A 5 -27.53 2.93 3.18
CA ILE A 5 -26.12 2.86 3.52
C ILE A 5 -25.32 2.22 2.37
N PHE A 6 -25.84 1.16 1.75
CA PHE A 6 -25.21 0.53 0.58
C PHE A 6 -25.16 1.48 -0.63
N GLY A 7 -26.23 2.24 -0.89
CA GLY A 7 -26.24 3.25 -1.96
C GLY A 7 -25.25 4.40 -1.72
N LEU A 8 -25.11 4.82 -0.46
CA LEU A 8 -24.18 5.90 -0.06
C LEU A 8 -22.72 5.43 -0.09
N TRP A 9 -22.49 4.14 0.17
CA TRP A 9 -21.17 3.51 0.03
C TRP A 9 -20.78 3.33 -1.44
N LEU A 10 -21.74 2.96 -2.31
CA LEU A 10 -21.53 2.85 -3.75
C LEU A 10 -21.24 4.20 -4.42
N SER A 11 -21.85 5.29 -3.94
CA SER A 11 -21.59 6.64 -4.46
C SER A 11 -20.20 7.16 -4.08
N LEU A 12 -19.63 6.71 -2.95
CA LEU A 12 -18.28 7.07 -2.53
C LEU A 12 -17.19 6.35 -3.37
N LEU A 13 -17.51 5.18 -3.94
CA LEU A 13 -16.63 4.46 -4.87
C LEU A 13 -16.51 5.15 -6.25
N GLN A 14 -17.34 6.15 -6.57
CA GLN A 14 -17.30 6.84 -7.87
C GLN A 14 -16.42 8.11 -7.89
N SER A 15 -15.49 8.26 -6.95
CA SER A 15 -14.69 9.49 -6.78
C SER A 15 -13.52 9.69 -7.77
N ASP A 16 -13.36 8.84 -8.77
CA ASP A 16 -12.25 8.90 -9.75
C ASP A 16 -12.33 10.03 -10.82
N SER A 17 -13.23 11.02 -10.67
CA SER A 17 -13.67 11.80 -11.82
C SER A 17 -13.13 13.24 -11.95
N LEU A 18 -12.28 13.75 -11.04
CA LEU A 18 -11.81 15.14 -11.17
C LEU A 18 -10.84 15.33 -12.36
N ASP A 19 -9.85 14.45 -12.54
CA ASP A 19 -8.92 14.51 -13.68
C ASP A 19 -9.59 14.06 -14.99
N SER A 20 -10.50 13.11 -14.89
CA SER A 20 -11.33 12.67 -16.03
C SER A 20 -12.23 13.79 -16.54
N PHE A 21 -12.75 14.65 -15.65
CA PHE A 21 -13.68 15.73 -16.01
C PHE A 21 -13.03 16.79 -16.90
N LYS A 22 -11.78 17.18 -16.62
CA LYS A 22 -11.07 18.17 -17.45
C LYS A 22 -10.76 17.63 -18.84
N LEU A 23 -10.30 16.39 -18.94
CA LEU A 23 -10.05 15.73 -20.22
C LEU A 23 -11.35 15.56 -21.02
N GLN A 24 -12.42 15.10 -20.37
CA GLN A 24 -13.75 14.97 -21.00
C GLN A 24 -14.27 16.31 -21.52
N LYS A 25 -14.06 17.40 -20.77
CA LYS A 25 -14.41 18.74 -21.23
C LYS A 25 -13.64 19.14 -22.50
N LEU A 26 -12.32 18.91 -22.54
CA LEU A 26 -11.50 19.21 -23.73
C LEU A 26 -11.94 18.40 -24.94
N ILE A 27 -12.28 17.13 -24.76
CA ILE A 27 -12.80 16.26 -25.83
C ILE A 27 -14.16 16.78 -26.33
N SER A 28 -15.06 17.13 -25.42
CA SER A 28 -16.37 17.70 -25.76
C SER A 28 -16.25 19.01 -26.56
N GLU A 29 -15.33 19.90 -26.14
CA GLU A 29 -15.00 21.12 -26.89
C GLU A 29 -14.44 20.81 -28.28
N ARG A 30 -13.60 19.77 -28.42
CA ARG A 30 -13.06 19.32 -29.73
C ARG A 30 -14.17 18.81 -30.64
N ASP A 31 -15.11 18.03 -30.11
CA ASP A 31 -16.25 17.51 -30.87
C ASP A 31 -17.14 18.65 -31.38
N GLN A 32 -17.38 19.69 -30.56
CA GLN A 32 -18.08 20.89 -31.00
C GLN A 32 -17.36 21.58 -32.16
N LEU A 33 -16.04 21.77 -32.06
CA LEU A 33 -15.24 22.36 -33.14
C LEU A 33 -15.27 21.51 -34.42
N HIS A 34 -15.34 20.20 -34.28
CA HIS A 34 -15.43 19.28 -35.42
C HIS A 34 -16.79 19.37 -36.14
N GLU A 35 -17.89 19.56 -35.41
CA GLU A 35 -19.21 19.80 -36.02
C GLU A 35 -19.27 21.16 -36.73
N GLU A 36 -18.65 22.21 -36.17
CA GLU A 36 -18.52 23.51 -36.84
C GLU A 36 -17.67 23.42 -38.10
N TRP A 37 -16.55 22.68 -38.05
CA TRP A 37 -15.73 22.39 -39.22
C TRP A 37 -16.55 21.69 -40.32
N LYS A 38 -17.30 20.65 -39.97
CA LYS A 38 -18.15 19.89 -40.91
C LYS A 38 -19.21 20.79 -41.56
N THR A 39 -19.77 21.72 -40.79
CA THR A 39 -20.71 22.73 -41.30
C THR A 39 -20.00 23.69 -42.27
N SER A 40 -18.79 24.14 -41.95
CA SER A 40 -17.99 24.99 -42.84
C SER A 40 -17.57 24.28 -44.13
N GLU A 41 -17.28 22.98 -44.07
CA GLU A 41 -16.80 22.18 -45.20
C GLU A 41 -17.89 21.97 -46.26
N THR A 42 -19.13 21.86 -45.82
CA THR A 42 -20.30 21.69 -46.70
C THR A 42 -20.78 23.01 -47.31
N LYS A 43 -20.31 24.15 -46.80
CA LYS A 43 -20.71 25.49 -47.25
C LYS A 43 -20.05 25.85 -48.59
N LYS A 44 -20.88 26.26 -49.56
CA LYS A 44 -20.44 26.71 -50.88
C LYS A 44 -21.12 28.04 -51.20
N THR A 45 -20.41 29.15 -51.03
CA THR A 45 -20.99 30.50 -51.21
C THR A 45 -20.74 31.10 -52.59
N GLY A 46 -20.01 30.38 -53.46
CA GLY A 46 -19.74 30.86 -54.82
C GLY A 46 -21.00 30.91 -55.67
N ILE A 47 -21.06 31.90 -56.56
CA ILE A 47 -22.18 32.19 -57.47
C ILE A 47 -22.59 30.97 -58.33
N PHE A 48 -21.68 30.02 -58.53
CA PHE A 48 -21.89 28.79 -59.30
C PHE A 48 -21.95 27.52 -58.44
N GLY A 49 -22.17 27.63 -57.13
CA GLY A 49 -22.15 26.50 -56.22
C GLY A 49 -20.74 25.93 -55.96
N ASN A 50 -19.70 26.69 -56.30
CA ASN A 50 -18.30 26.37 -56.00
C ASN A 50 -17.89 26.97 -54.65
N ARG A 51 -16.88 26.40 -54.00
CA ARG A 51 -16.28 26.99 -52.79
C ARG A 51 -15.49 28.24 -53.15
N THR A 52 -15.68 29.30 -52.38
CA THR A 52 -14.88 30.51 -52.52
C THR A 52 -13.59 30.40 -51.71
N LYS A 53 -12.61 31.27 -52.00
CA LYS A 53 -11.41 31.41 -51.17
C LYS A 53 -11.77 31.70 -49.70
N LYS A 54 -12.83 32.46 -49.46
CA LYS A 54 -13.32 32.77 -48.11
C LYS A 54 -13.83 31.53 -47.39
N ASP A 55 -14.61 30.68 -48.07
CA ASP A 55 -15.07 29.40 -47.52
C ASP A 55 -13.89 28.48 -47.18
N MET A 56 -12.86 28.44 -48.03
CA MET A 56 -11.66 27.63 -47.78
C MET A 56 -10.84 28.14 -46.58
N VAL A 57 -10.74 29.46 -46.40
CA VAL A 57 -10.05 30.06 -45.24
C VAL A 57 -10.81 29.76 -43.96
N GLU A 58 -12.13 29.91 -43.95
CA GLU A 58 -13.00 29.60 -42.80
C GLU A 58 -12.83 28.14 -42.35
N THR A 59 -12.87 27.18 -43.28
CA THR A 59 -12.60 25.77 -42.97
C THR A 59 -11.19 25.54 -42.43
N ASN A 60 -10.17 26.21 -42.98
CA ASN A 60 -8.80 26.06 -42.51
C ASN A 60 -8.61 26.60 -41.08
N GLU A 61 -9.25 27.74 -40.76
CA GLU A 61 -9.25 28.30 -39.40
C GLU A 61 -9.87 27.32 -38.40
N TRP A 62 -10.95 26.62 -38.77
CA TRP A 62 -11.52 25.57 -37.91
C TRP A 62 -10.56 24.41 -37.69
N LEU A 63 -9.86 23.95 -38.73
CA LEU A 63 -8.83 22.90 -38.59
C LEU A 63 -7.69 23.34 -37.68
N ILE A 64 -7.23 24.59 -37.77
CA ILE A 64 -6.20 25.13 -36.87
C ILE A 64 -6.69 25.09 -35.41
N ARG A 65 -7.95 25.47 -35.15
CA ARG A 65 -8.52 25.42 -33.79
C ARG A 65 -8.65 23.99 -33.27
N ILE A 66 -9.03 23.04 -34.12
CA ILE A 66 -9.09 21.61 -33.76
C ILE A 66 -7.69 21.12 -33.39
N ILE A 67 -6.67 21.38 -34.20
CA ILE A 67 -5.28 20.97 -33.92
C ILE A 67 -4.78 21.58 -32.61
N GLN A 68 -5.09 22.86 -32.35
CA GLN A 68 -4.75 23.49 -31.08
C GLN A 68 -5.42 22.80 -29.89
N LYS A 69 -6.68 22.39 -30.03
CA LYS A 69 -7.40 21.64 -29.00
C LYS A 69 -6.84 20.22 -28.83
N ASP A 70 -6.46 19.54 -29.90
CA ASP A 70 -5.82 18.23 -29.85
C ASP A 70 -4.48 18.29 -29.12
N ASN A 71 -3.68 19.34 -29.33
CA ASN A 71 -2.45 19.55 -28.57
C ASN A 71 -2.72 19.72 -27.08
N GLN A 72 -3.76 20.48 -26.71
CA GLN A 72 -4.17 20.62 -25.30
C GLN A 72 -4.60 19.28 -24.69
N ILE A 73 -5.32 18.46 -25.43
CA ILE A 73 -5.72 17.10 -25.01
C ILE A 73 -4.48 16.22 -24.80
N MET A 74 -3.53 16.26 -25.74
CA MET A 74 -2.30 15.46 -25.66
C MET A 74 -1.41 15.88 -24.49
N ASP A 75 -1.31 17.18 -24.20
CA ASP A 75 -0.56 17.68 -23.05
C ASP A 75 -1.19 17.24 -21.73
N GLU A 76 -2.53 17.26 -21.62
CA GLU A 76 -3.24 16.77 -20.45
C GLU A 76 -3.03 15.25 -20.25
N LEU A 77 -3.14 14.46 -21.31
CA LEU A 77 -2.88 13.01 -21.27
C LEU A 77 -1.44 12.69 -20.84
N ARG A 78 -0.46 13.47 -21.31
CA ARG A 78 0.95 13.33 -20.89
C ARG A 78 1.15 13.70 -19.43
N MET A 79 0.46 14.75 -18.96
CA MET A 79 0.51 15.14 -17.56
C MET A 79 -0.05 14.03 -16.66
N GLN A 80 -1.23 13.52 -16.97
CA GLN A 80 -1.87 12.40 -16.25
C GLN A 80 -0.94 11.18 -16.22
N GLY A 81 -0.42 10.76 -17.37
CA GLY A 81 0.51 9.63 -17.42
C GLY A 81 1.83 9.86 -16.68
N THR A 82 2.25 11.11 -16.47
CA THR A 82 3.44 11.44 -15.66
C THR A 82 3.12 11.37 -14.17
N ILE A 83 1.96 11.91 -13.76
CA ILE A 83 1.47 11.83 -12.40
C ILE A 83 1.33 10.36 -11.98
N ASP A 84 0.68 9.53 -12.78
CA ASP A 84 0.50 8.10 -12.50
C ASP A 84 1.84 7.37 -12.32
N LYS A 85 2.81 7.65 -13.20
CA LYS A 85 4.16 7.07 -13.08
C LYS A 85 4.86 7.50 -11.81
N VAL A 86 4.74 8.77 -11.43
CA VAL A 86 5.33 9.30 -10.18
C VAL A 86 4.68 8.63 -8.98
N THR A 87 3.34 8.56 -8.94
CA THR A 87 2.59 7.91 -7.87
C THR A 87 2.98 6.44 -7.72
N ILE A 88 2.97 5.67 -8.82
CA ILE A 88 3.38 4.26 -8.82
C ILE A 88 4.83 4.10 -8.34
N SER A 89 5.73 5.00 -8.76
CA SER A 89 7.13 4.97 -8.33
C SER A 89 7.28 5.27 -6.84
N GLN A 90 6.51 6.22 -6.31
CA GLN A 90 6.50 6.57 -4.89
C GLN A 90 5.96 5.43 -4.05
N GLU A 91 4.79 4.89 -4.41
CA GLU A 91 4.20 3.72 -3.74
C GLU A 91 5.18 2.54 -3.70
N ARG A 92 5.86 2.26 -4.83
CA ARG A 92 6.86 1.19 -4.90
C ARG A 92 8.02 1.41 -3.93
N GLU A 93 8.56 2.62 -3.83
CA GLU A 93 9.66 2.91 -2.91
C GLU A 93 9.19 2.85 -1.45
N ASP A 94 7.96 3.29 -1.17
CA ASP A 94 7.34 3.18 0.15
C ASP A 94 7.18 1.71 0.55
N TYR A 95 6.64 0.87 -0.32
CA TYR A 95 6.53 -0.58 -0.09
C TYR A 95 7.89 -1.20 0.22
N LYS A 96 8.91 -0.90 -0.57
CA LYS A 96 10.28 -1.37 -0.34
C LYS A 96 10.79 -0.93 1.03
N SER A 97 10.55 0.33 1.41
CA SER A 97 10.95 0.85 2.72
C SER A 97 10.25 0.13 3.87
N ILE A 98 8.97 -0.18 3.72
CA ILE A 98 8.16 -0.92 4.69
C ILE A 98 8.68 -2.35 4.81
N THR A 99 8.93 -3.02 3.69
CA THR A 99 9.49 -4.38 3.70
C THR A 99 10.85 -4.43 4.39
N MET A 100 11.73 -3.46 4.14
CA MET A 100 13.04 -3.36 4.81
C MET A 100 12.92 -3.07 6.31
N LYS A 101 11.91 -2.30 6.74
CA LYS A 101 11.62 -2.10 8.18
C LYS A 101 11.11 -3.40 8.80
N LEU A 102 10.14 -4.05 8.16
CA LEU A 102 9.56 -5.29 8.63
C LEU A 102 10.61 -6.41 8.74
N GLU A 103 11.51 -6.53 7.77
CA GLU A 103 12.59 -7.52 7.81
C GLU A 103 13.51 -7.28 9.01
N ARG A 104 13.89 -6.03 9.27
CA ARG A 104 14.69 -5.66 10.46
C ARG A 104 13.95 -5.99 11.75
N GLU A 105 12.67 -5.64 11.84
CA GLU A 105 11.84 -5.94 13.02
C GLU A 105 11.73 -7.44 13.27
N VAL A 106 11.54 -8.25 12.22
CA VAL A 106 11.51 -9.71 12.32
C VAL A 106 12.85 -10.25 12.80
N GLN A 107 13.98 -9.71 12.31
CA GLN A 107 15.31 -10.13 12.77
C GLN A 107 15.53 -9.77 14.24
N ILE A 108 15.11 -8.58 14.69
CA ILE A 108 15.18 -8.17 16.09
C ILE A 108 14.32 -9.10 16.95
N LEU A 109 13.08 -9.35 16.54
CA LEU A 109 12.16 -10.21 17.29
C LEU A 109 12.70 -11.64 17.42
N LYS A 110 13.29 -12.19 16.36
CA LYS A 110 13.96 -13.50 16.41
C LYS A 110 15.11 -13.52 17.42
N ARG A 111 15.93 -12.47 17.48
CA ARG A 111 17.02 -12.38 18.48
C ARG A 111 16.47 -12.30 19.89
N VAL A 112 15.44 -11.50 20.12
CA VAL A 112 14.80 -11.38 21.44
C VAL A 112 14.20 -12.73 21.89
N ILE A 113 13.59 -13.49 20.97
CA ILE A 113 13.08 -14.83 21.29
C ILE A 113 14.22 -15.77 21.69
N LEU A 114 15.32 -15.79 20.92
CA LEU A 114 16.47 -16.63 21.25
C LEU A 114 17.08 -16.27 22.61
N GLU A 115 17.24 -14.99 22.90
CA GLU A 115 17.73 -14.50 24.20
C GLU A 115 16.80 -14.92 25.35
N LYS A 116 15.48 -14.88 25.14
CA LYS A 116 14.50 -15.32 26.14
C LYS A 116 14.52 -16.83 26.35
N ASP A 117 14.69 -17.61 25.28
CA ASP A 117 14.83 -19.06 25.39
C ASP A 117 16.11 -19.44 26.17
N GLU A 118 17.22 -18.74 25.91
CA GLU A 118 18.46 -18.90 26.68
C GLU A 118 18.24 -18.53 28.16
N GLU A 119 17.60 -17.40 28.45
CA GLU A 119 17.26 -16.98 29.82
C GLU A 119 16.40 -18.03 30.54
N ILE A 120 15.37 -18.55 29.88
CA ILE A 120 14.49 -19.60 30.44
C ILE A 120 15.31 -20.87 30.71
N SER A 121 16.15 -21.29 29.78
CA SER A 121 16.99 -22.49 29.95
C SER A 121 17.96 -22.36 31.15
N ALA A 122 18.56 -21.18 31.33
CA ALA A 122 19.42 -20.88 32.46
C ALA A 122 18.64 -20.95 33.78
N ARG A 123 17.45 -20.33 33.84
CA ARG A 123 16.56 -20.39 35.02
C ARG A 123 16.12 -21.81 35.36
N LEU A 124 15.81 -22.63 34.35
CA LEU A 124 15.46 -24.05 34.56
C LEU A 124 16.64 -24.84 35.11
N SER A 125 17.86 -24.58 34.63
CA SER A 125 19.08 -25.22 35.14
C SER A 125 19.38 -24.81 36.59
N GLU A 126 19.23 -23.53 36.92
CA GLU A 126 19.41 -22.99 38.28
C GLU A 126 18.42 -23.62 39.26
N ARG A 127 17.13 -23.70 38.87
CA ARG A 127 16.10 -24.41 39.64
C ARG A 127 16.45 -25.87 39.85
N ARG A 128 16.90 -26.57 38.80
CA ARG A 128 17.30 -27.98 38.90
C ARG A 128 18.47 -28.14 39.87
N ILE A 129 19.50 -27.30 39.80
CA ILE A 129 20.64 -27.35 40.74
C ILE A 129 20.15 -27.14 42.18
N PHE A 130 19.26 -26.18 42.40
CA PHE A 130 18.66 -25.93 43.71
C PHE A 130 17.85 -27.13 44.23
N GLU A 131 16.99 -27.73 43.41
CA GLU A 131 16.22 -28.93 43.74
C GLU A 131 17.14 -30.11 44.10
N TRP A 132 18.17 -30.37 43.30
CA TRP A 132 19.08 -31.48 43.55
C TRP A 132 19.96 -31.25 44.78
N SER A 133 20.45 -30.02 44.99
CA SER A 133 21.26 -29.68 46.17
C SER A 133 20.46 -29.82 47.47
N SER A 134 19.21 -29.35 47.49
CA SER A 134 18.32 -29.49 48.65
C SER A 134 17.94 -30.94 48.92
N LEU A 135 17.71 -31.74 47.88
CA LEU A 135 17.44 -33.18 48.01
C LEU A 135 18.64 -33.94 48.57
N ILE A 136 19.86 -33.67 48.07
CA ILE A 136 21.10 -34.29 48.58
C ILE A 136 21.31 -33.91 50.05
N LEU A 137 21.14 -32.62 50.39
CA LEU A 137 21.28 -32.14 51.77
C LEU A 137 20.25 -32.79 52.70
N PHE A 138 19.00 -32.94 52.25
CA PHE A 138 17.96 -33.65 52.99
C PHE A 138 18.33 -35.11 53.24
N LEU A 139 18.81 -35.83 52.22
CA LEU A 139 19.22 -37.24 52.34
C LEU A 139 20.42 -37.41 53.29
N ILE A 140 21.41 -36.52 53.23
CA ILE A 140 22.56 -36.53 54.16
C ILE A 140 22.07 -36.30 55.59
N SER A 141 21.22 -35.30 55.81
CA SER A 141 20.68 -35.00 57.15
C SER A 141 19.85 -36.17 57.70
N ALA A 142 19.02 -36.80 56.87
CA ALA A 142 18.23 -37.96 57.27
C ALA A 142 19.11 -39.19 57.58
N GLY A 143 20.13 -39.45 56.76
CA GLY A 143 21.08 -40.54 56.96
C GLY A 143 21.90 -40.39 58.25
N LEU A 144 22.40 -39.18 58.52
CA LEU A 144 23.11 -38.87 59.78
C LEU A 144 22.18 -39.01 60.99
N GLY A 145 20.94 -38.51 60.88
CA GLY A 145 19.93 -38.66 61.93
C GLY A 145 19.62 -40.12 62.24
N TRP A 146 19.45 -40.96 61.21
CA TRP A 146 19.24 -42.40 61.37
C TRP A 146 20.44 -43.10 61.98
N TRP A 147 21.66 -42.73 61.57
CA TRP A 147 22.90 -43.30 62.11
C TRP A 147 23.07 -42.98 63.60
N ILE A 148 22.83 -41.74 64.02
CA ILE A 148 22.85 -41.34 65.44
C ILE A 148 21.79 -42.08 66.25
N TYR A 149 20.57 -42.24 65.71
CA TYR A 149 19.52 -43.01 66.35
C TYR A 149 19.93 -44.47 66.59
N ARG A 150 20.58 -45.10 65.60
CA ARG A 150 21.10 -46.47 65.72
C ARG A 150 22.19 -46.59 66.78
N ILE A 151 23.14 -45.64 66.82
CA ILE A 151 24.21 -45.62 67.83
C ILE A 151 23.62 -45.49 69.25
N LYS A 152 22.70 -44.54 69.47
CA LYS A 152 22.05 -44.37 70.77
C LYS A 152 21.28 -45.61 71.23
N LYS A 153 20.60 -46.30 70.32
CA LYS A 153 19.90 -47.56 70.61
C LYS A 153 20.86 -48.69 70.96
N ALA A 154 22.03 -48.76 70.31
CA ALA A 154 23.05 -49.77 70.58
C ALA A 154 23.84 -49.52 71.88
N SER A 155 23.94 -48.28 72.34
CA SER A 155 24.59 -47.93 73.62
C SER A 155 23.66 -48.00 74.84
N ALA A 156 22.36 -48.15 74.63
CA ALA A 156 21.33 -48.16 75.67
C ALA A 156 20.72 -49.56 75.94
N GLY A 157 21.31 -50.61 75.38
CA GLY A 157 21.04 -52.02 75.68
C GLY A 157 22.32 -52.73 76.09
#